data_AF-A0A3M1B9X1-F1
#
_entry.id   AF-A0A3M1B9X1-F1
#
_cell.length_a   1.000
_cell.length_b   1.000
_cell.length_c   1.000
_cell.angle_alpha   90.00
_cell.angle_beta   90.00
_cell.angle_gamma   90.00
#
_symmetry.space_group_name_H-M   'P 1'
#
loop_
_entity.id
_entity.type
_entity.pdbx_description
1 polymer ?
#
loop_
_entity_poly.entity_id
_entity_poly.type
_entity_poly.pdbx_seq_one_letter_code
_entity_poly.pdbx_strand_id
1 'polypeptide(L)' 'VFDGELKLVYRGRLDDSRPGNNKPLTGKDLRAALDAVLEGREVNPVQYPSGGCNIKWKK' A
#
# COMPACT_ATOMS: atom_id res chain seq x y z
N VAL A 1 0.45 -3.51 5.41
CA VAL A 1 -0.72 -3.74 6.30
C VAL A 1 -0.62 -5.16 6.80
N PHE A 2 -0.70 -5.32 8.11
CA PHE A 2 -0.81 -6.61 8.76
C PHE A 2 -2.26 -6.79 9.24
N ASP A 3 -2.78 -8.01 9.23
CA ASP A 3 -4.10 -8.33 9.75
C ASP A 3 -4.10 -8.45 11.29
N GLY A 4 -5.25 -8.85 11.86
CA GLY A 4 -5.41 -9.04 13.31
C GLY A 4 -4.54 -10.15 13.92
N GLU A 5 -3.98 -11.04 13.08
CA GLU A 5 -3.04 -12.10 13.48
C GLU A 5 -1.57 -11.70 13.20
N LEU A 6 -1.33 -10.44 12.84
CA LEU A 6 -0.02 -9.92 12.42
C LEU A 6 0.57 -10.61 11.18
N LYS A 7 -0.26 -11.17 10.30
CA LYS A 7 0.19 -11.68 9.00
C LYS A 7 0.22 -10.55 7.97
N LEU A 8 1.25 -10.51 7.13
CA LEU A 8 1.38 -9.49 6.09
C LEU A 8 0.35 -9.73 4.99
N VAL A 9 -0.65 -8.87 4.89
CA VAL A 9 -1.73 -8.98 3.89
C VAL A 9 -1.63 -7.95 2.77
N TYR A 10 -0.93 -6.83 2.99
CA TYR A 10 -0.66 -5.83 1.95
C TYR A 10 0.75 -5.24 2.04
N ARG A 11 1.45 -5.18 0.90
CA ARG A 11 2.70 -4.45 0.70
C ARG A 11 2.67 -3.74 -0.65
N GLY A 12 3.06 -2.47 -0.70
CA GLY A 12 3.08 -1.78 -1.98
C GLY A 12 2.93 -0.28 -1.87
N ARG A 13 2.56 0.31 -3.01
CA ARG A 13 2.29 1.75 -3.14
C ARG A 13 1.07 2.17 -2.33
N LEU A 14 0.97 3.47 -2.06
CA LEU A 14 -0.20 4.10 -1.46
C LEU A 14 -1.36 4.20 -2.48
N ASP A 15 -1.02 4.65 -3.69
CA ASP A 15 -1.87 4.73 -4.87
C ASP A 15 -0.98 4.82 -6.13
N ASP A 16 -1.58 5.09 -7.30
CA ASP A 16 -0.88 5.23 -8.58
C ASP A 16 -0.34 6.64 -8.87
N SER A 17 -0.43 7.57 -7.92
CA SER A 17 0.18 8.90 -8.05
C SER A 17 1.70 8.82 -7.95
N ARG A 18 2.41 9.64 -8.73
CA ARG A 18 3.87 9.76 -8.72
C ARG A 18 4.26 11.20 -9.02
N PRO A 19 5.41 11.68 -8.53
CA PRO A 19 5.97 12.95 -8.99
C PRO A 19 6.02 12.99 -10.52
N GLY A 20 5.39 14.01 -11.12
CA GLY A 20 5.39 14.23 -12.57
C GLY A 20 4.31 13.50 -13.38
N ASN A 21 3.49 12.62 -12.78
CA ASN A 21 2.42 11.93 -13.54
C ASN A 21 1.03 12.59 -13.43
N ASN A 22 0.92 13.71 -12.70
CA ASN A 22 -0.29 14.55 -12.53
C ASN A 22 -1.54 13.81 -12.03
N LYS A 23 -1.40 12.59 -11.49
CA LYS A 23 -2.53 11.88 -10.89
C LYS A 23 -2.83 12.43 -9.49
N PRO A 24 -4.12 12.55 -9.10
CA PRO A 24 -4.48 13.00 -7.77
C PRO A 24 -4.01 12.02 -6.69
N LEU A 25 -3.75 12.55 -5.49
CA LEU A 25 -3.43 11.75 -4.30
C LEU A 25 -4.74 11.16 -3.75
N THR A 26 -4.90 9.85 -3.81
CA THR A 26 -6.15 9.16 -3.45
C THR A 26 -5.99 8.18 -2.30
N GLY A 27 -4.80 7.58 -2.17
CA GLY A 27 -4.56 6.45 -1.29
C GLY A 27 -5.37 5.20 -1.63
N LYS A 28 -5.92 5.12 -2.85
CA LYS A 28 -6.94 4.11 -3.21
C LYS A 28 -6.50 2.67 -2.97
N ASP A 29 -5.23 2.34 -3.21
CA ASP A 29 -4.75 0.96 -3.07
C ASP A 29 -4.60 0.60 -1.58
N LEU A 30 -4.04 1.51 -0.76
CA LEU A 30 -3.93 1.29 0.68
C LEU A 30 -5.31 1.29 1.35
N ARG A 31 -6.21 2.21 0.98
CA ARG A 31 -7.58 2.27 1.51
C ARG A 31 -8.34 0.98 1.21
N ALA A 32 -8.32 0.51 -0.02
CA ALA A 32 -8.96 -0.75 -0.40
C ALA A 32 -8.42 -1.95 0.39
N ALA A 33 -7.12 -1.99 0.69
CA ALA A 33 -6.53 -3.03 1.54
C ALA A 33 -7.01 -2.93 3.00
N LEU A 34 -7.13 -1.73 3.55
CA LEU A 34 -7.66 -1.51 4.90
C LEU A 34 -9.14 -1.87 4.98
N ASP A 35 -9.95 -1.46 4.01
CA ASP A 35 -11.38 -1.77 3.94
C ASP A 35 -11.60 -3.29 3.89
N ALA A 36 -10.81 -4.01 3.09
CA ALA A 36 -10.87 -5.47 3.03
C ALA A 36 -10.56 -6.12 4.39
N VAL A 37 -9.52 -5.66 5.09
CA VAL A 37 -9.17 -6.19 6.44
C VAL A 37 -10.29 -5.90 7.45
N LEU A 38 -10.84 -4.68 7.46
CA LEU A 38 -11.91 -4.30 8.39
C LEU A 38 -13.21 -5.06 8.14
N GLU A 39 -13.50 -5.41 6.88
CA GLU A 39 -14.68 -6.18 6.50
C GLU A 39 -14.46 -7.70 6.56
N GLY A 40 -13.26 -8.17 6.94
CA GLY A 40 -12.92 -9.59 6.96
C GLY A 40 -12.87 -10.24 5.57
N ARG A 41 -12.66 -9.44 4.52
CA ARG A 41 -12.49 -9.89 3.13
C ARG A 41 -11.02 -10.12 2.80
N GLU A 42 -10.77 -10.94 1.79
CA GLU A 42 -9.42 -11.12 1.24
C GLU A 42 -8.92 -9.81 0.59
N VAL A 43 -7.68 -9.43 0.90
CA VAL A 43 -7.02 -8.28 0.27
C VAL A 43 -6.69 -8.63 -1.18
N ASN A 44 -6.89 -7.69 -2.11
CA ASN A 44 -6.56 -7.88 -3.52
C ASN A 44 -5.11 -8.42 -3.70
N PRO A 45 -4.92 -9.56 -4.38
CA PRO A 45 -3.59 -10.16 -4.55
C PRO A 45 -2.67 -9.32 -5.44
N VAL A 46 -3.24 -8.48 -6.33
CA VAL A 46 -2.48 -7.56 -7.17
C VAL A 46 -2.04 -6.37 -6.34
N GLN A 47 -0.75 -6.31 -6.02
CA GLN A 47 -0.18 -5.20 -5.24
C GLN A 47 1.12 -4.73 -5.92
N TYR A 48 1.13 -3.46 -6.28
CA TYR A 48 2.24 -2.84 -6.98
C TYR A 48 3.28 -2.33 -5.98
N PRO A 49 4.59 -2.52 -6.23
CA PRO A 49 5.63 -1.94 -5.39
C PRO A 49 5.47 -0.43 -5.19
N SER A 50 5.86 0.04 -4.01
CA SER A 50 6.04 1.47 -3.79
C SER A 50 7.28 1.97 -4.56
N GLY A 51 7.40 3.28 -4.72
CA GLY A 51 8.55 3.93 -5.33
C GLY A 51 8.98 5.12 -4.49
N GLY A 52 10.28 5.24 -4.25
CA GLY A 52 10.83 6.33 -3.45
C GLY A 52 12.34 6.26 -3.33
N CYS A 53 12.92 7.21 -2.60
CA CYS A 53 14.33 7.20 -2.24
C CYS A 53 14.69 5.93 -1.46
N ASN A 54 15.93 5.47 -1.59
CA ASN A 54 16.45 4.42 -0.73
C ASN A 54 16.46 4.86 0.75
N ILE A 55 16.38 3.88 1.66
CA ILE A 55 16.62 4.11 3.08
C ILE A 55 18.06 4.60 3.28
N LYS A 56 18.23 5.67 4.07
CA LYS A 56 19.53 6.25 4.41
C LYS A 56 20.04 5.60 5.70
N TRP A 57 20.78 4.49 5.55
CA TRP A 57 21.33 3.74 6.68
C TRP A 57 22.42 4.51 7.40
N LYS A 58 22.46 4.39 8.74
CA LYS A 58 23.56 4.91 9.55
C LYS A 58 24.85 4.15 9.20
N LYS A 59 25.97 4.87 9.29
CA LYS A 59 27.30 4.27 9.32
C LYS A 59 27.69 4.00 10.77
#